data_AF-T1GYG5-F1
#
_entry.id   AF-T1GYG5-F1
#
_cell.length_a   1.000
_cell.length_b   1.000
_cell.length_c   1.000
_cell.angle_alpha   90.00
_cell.angle_beta   90.00
_cell.angle_gamma   90.00
#
_symmetry.space_group_name_H-M   'P 1'
#
loop_
_entity.id
_entity.type
_entity.pdbx_description
1 polymer ?
#
loop_
_entity_poly.entity_id
_entity_poly.type
_entity_poly.pdbx_seq_one_letter_code
_entity_poly.pdbx_strand_id
1 'polypeptide(L)'
;MPKKDCTFFTRKEILRVHKRFRELRPDLVPRQMNEGQAASVKVPRECIEKLPELRENPFRTRICEAFSRDGQGNLSFEDFLDFLSVFSEQAPRDIKVFYAFKIYELSFITFIF
;
A
#
# COMPACT_ATOMS: atom_id res chain seq x y z
N MET A 1 -19.80 -17.25 -8.19
CA MET A 1 -18.72 -16.92 -7.24
C MET A 1 -19.03 -15.56 -6.63
N PRO A 2 -19.20 -15.43 -5.30
CA PRO A 2 -19.56 -14.15 -4.69
C PRO A 2 -18.36 -13.21 -4.77
N LYS A 3 -18.59 -11.96 -5.22
CA LYS A 3 -17.57 -10.92 -5.31
C LYS A 3 -17.10 -10.60 -3.89
N LYS A 4 -15.80 -10.71 -3.68
CA LYS A 4 -15.14 -10.27 -2.45
C LYS A 4 -15.28 -8.74 -2.42
N ASP A 5 -16.22 -8.24 -1.63
CA ASP A 5 -16.27 -6.82 -1.25
C ASP A 5 -15.04 -6.54 -0.38
N CYS A 6 -13.89 -6.38 -1.03
CA CYS A 6 -12.59 -6.53 -0.39
C CYS A 6 -12.04 -5.26 0.24
N THR A 7 -12.81 -4.16 0.30
CA THR A 7 -12.36 -2.96 1.00
C THR A 7 -13.52 -2.21 1.63
N PHE A 8 -13.31 -1.68 2.84
CA PHE A 8 -14.25 -0.80 3.56
C PHE A 8 -14.43 0.58 2.89
N PHE A 9 -13.95 0.77 1.66
CA PHE A 9 -13.95 2.04 0.97
C PHE A 9 -15.18 2.22 0.10
N THR A 10 -15.84 3.35 0.25
CA THR A 10 -16.88 3.81 -0.67
C THR A 10 -16.29 4.07 -2.05
N ARG A 11 -17.11 4.01 -3.11
CA ARG A 11 -16.68 4.31 -4.48
C ARG A 11 -15.97 5.66 -4.62
N LYS A 12 -16.36 6.66 -3.82
CA LYS A 12 -15.73 7.99 -3.79
C LYS A 12 -14.31 7.94 -3.21
N GLU A 13 -14.09 7.13 -2.18
CA GLU A 13 -12.77 6.95 -1.56
C GLU A 13 -11.84 6.19 -2.51
N ILE A 14 -12.33 5.13 -3.15
CA ILE A 14 -11.55 4.40 -4.17
C ILE A 14 -11.09 5.34 -5.29
N LEU A 15 -11.97 6.23 -5.77
CA LEU A 15 -11.61 7.23 -6.79
C LEU A 15 -10.56 8.25 -6.29
N ARG A 16 -10.64 8.68 -5.03
CA ARG A 16 -9.64 9.58 -4.42
C ARG A 16 -8.29 8.89 -4.29
N VAL A 17 -8.27 7.65 -3.83
CA VAL A 17 -7.05 6.84 -3.71
C VAL A 17 -6.45 6.58 -5.09
N HIS A 18 -7.26 6.26 -6.09
CA HIS A 18 -6.79 6.09 -7.47
C HIS A 18 -6.15 7.36 -8.03
N LYS A 19 -6.76 8.53 -7.80
CA LYS A 19 -6.16 9.80 -8.21
C LYS A 19 -4.79 10.00 -7.56
N ARG A 20 -4.67 9.73 -6.26
CA ARG A 20 -3.41 9.85 -5.52
C ARG A 20 -2.36 8.85 -5.98
N PHE A 21 -2.73 7.60 -6.22
CA PHE A 21 -1.85 6.56 -6.76
C PHE A 21 -1.32 6.95 -8.14
N ARG A 22 -2.17 7.57 -8.95
CA ARG A 22 -1.78 8.09 -10.26
C ARG A 22 -0.86 9.31 -10.19
N GLU A 23 -1.04 10.19 -9.21
CA GLU A 23 -0.13 11.33 -9.00
C GLU A 23 1.31 10.87 -8.69
N LEU A 24 1.48 9.69 -8.09
CA LEU A 24 2.81 9.12 -7.83
C LEU A 24 3.54 8.71 -9.11
N ARG A 25 2.82 8.12 -10.07
CA ARG A 25 3.35 7.75 -11.39
C ARG A 25 2.29 7.86 -12.49
N PRO A 26 2.10 9.06 -13.07
CA PRO A 26 1.05 9.29 -14.06
C PRO A 26 1.30 8.56 -15.39
N ASP A 27 2.56 8.23 -15.68
CA ASP A 27 2.97 7.50 -16.89
C ASP A 27 2.66 6.01 -16.82
N LEU A 28 2.70 5.44 -15.61
CA LEU A 28 2.54 4.00 -15.37
C LEU A 28 1.09 3.65 -14.99
N VAL A 29 0.40 4.58 -14.32
CA VAL A 29 -0.96 4.39 -13.83
C VAL A 29 -1.97 4.99 -14.82
N PRO A 30 -2.79 4.16 -15.50
CA PRO A 30 -3.76 4.65 -16.48
C PRO A 30 -4.89 5.46 -15.83
N ARG A 31 -5.62 6.25 -16.63
CA ARG A 31 -6.76 7.05 -16.14
C ARG A 31 -7.91 6.20 -15.62
N GLN A 32 -8.08 5.02 -16.22
CA GLN A 32 -9.05 4.01 -15.88
C GLN A 32 -8.30 2.69 -15.79
N MET A 33 -8.49 1.96 -14.70
CA MET A 33 -8.00 0.60 -14.55
C MET A 33 -9.09 -0.37 -14.97
N ASN A 34 -8.74 -1.33 -15.83
CA ASN A 34 -9.58 -2.46 -16.18
C ASN A 34 -9.45 -3.58 -15.14
N GLU A 35 -10.35 -4.57 -15.17
CA GLU A 35 -10.29 -5.72 -14.27
C GLU A 35 -8.91 -6.41 -14.33
N GLY A 36 -8.30 -6.64 -13.17
CA GLY A 36 -6.96 -7.23 -13.03
C GLY A 36 -5.80 -6.22 -13.03
N GLN A 37 -5.97 -5.01 -13.58
CA GLN A 37 -4.90 -4.00 -13.56
C GLN A 37 -4.62 -3.46 -12.16
N ALA A 38 -5.61 -3.44 -11.27
CA ALA A 38 -5.44 -3.02 -9.88
C ALA A 38 -4.41 -3.87 -9.11
N ALA A 39 -4.31 -5.16 -9.42
CA ALA A 39 -3.34 -6.08 -8.82
C ALA A 39 -2.03 -6.20 -9.62
N SER A 40 -2.06 -5.91 -10.93
CA SER A 40 -0.91 -6.06 -11.84
C SER A 40 -0.05 -4.80 -11.95
N VAL A 41 -0.66 -3.62 -11.94
CA VAL A 41 0.05 -2.34 -12.09
C VAL A 41 0.67 -1.97 -10.75
N LYS A 42 2.01 -2.02 -10.70
CA LYS A 42 2.79 -1.72 -9.49
C LYS A 42 3.55 -0.42 -9.62
N VAL A 43 3.43 0.43 -8.61
CA VAL A 43 4.22 1.65 -8.49
C VAL A 43 5.52 1.33 -7.72
N PRO A 44 6.69 1.77 -8.21
CA PRO A 44 7.95 1.52 -7.54
C PRO A 44 8.00 2.09 -6.12
N ARG A 45 8.62 1.36 -5.20
CA ARG A 45 8.73 1.75 -3.78
C ARG A 45 9.29 3.17 -3.59
N GLU A 46 10.26 3.56 -4.41
CA GLU A 46 10.90 4.88 -4.37
C GLU A 46 9.91 6.04 -4.55
N CYS A 47 8.80 5.79 -5.25
CA CYS A 47 7.73 6.78 -5.41
C CYS A 47 6.84 6.83 -4.16
N ILE A 48 6.55 5.66 -3.58
CA ILE A 48 5.76 5.53 -2.35
C ILE A 48 6.51 6.13 -1.15
N GLU A 49 7.80 5.90 -1.02
CA GLU A 49 8.64 6.41 0.07
C GLU A 49 8.71 7.95 0.12
N LYS A 50 8.45 8.63 -1.00
CA LYS A 50 8.39 10.09 -1.08
C LYS A 50 7.07 10.67 -0.57
N LEU A 51 6.08 9.84 -0.28
CA LEU A 51 4.83 10.29 0.32
C LEU A 51 5.10 10.98 1.65
N PRO A 52 4.41 12.08 1.96
CA PRO A 52 4.60 12.80 3.21
C PRO A 52 4.35 11.92 4.44
N GLU A 53 3.50 10.89 4.34
CA GLU A 53 3.26 9.90 5.39
C GLU A 53 4.48 9.02 5.72
N LEU A 54 5.39 8.83 4.76
CA LEU A 54 6.55 7.95 4.88
C LEU A 54 7.88 8.68 4.88
N ARG A 55 7.94 9.89 4.35
CA ARG A 55 9.20 10.63 4.17
C ARG A 55 10.00 10.77 5.47
N GLU A 56 9.32 11.11 6.56
CA GLU A 56 9.92 11.27 7.89
C GLU A 56 10.02 9.95 8.67
N ASN A 57 9.50 8.85 8.12
CA ASN A 57 9.47 7.56 8.80
C ASN A 57 10.76 6.76 8.53
N PRO A 58 11.56 6.41 9.55
CA PRO A 58 12.79 5.63 9.37
C PRO A 58 12.52 4.21 8.83
N PHE A 59 11.29 3.69 8.98
CA PHE A 59 10.90 2.37 8.49
C PHE A 59 10.23 2.40 7.12
N ARG A 60 10.25 3.52 6.39
CA ARG A 60 9.53 3.68 5.10
C ARG A 60 9.74 2.55 4.10
N THR A 61 10.98 2.08 3.97
CA THR A 61 11.32 0.98 3.05
C THR A 61 10.73 -0.34 3.53
N ARG A 62 10.80 -0.61 4.83
CA ARG A 62 10.20 -1.82 5.45
C ARG A 62 8.70 -1.82 5.42
N ILE A 63 8.10 -0.64 5.55
CA ILE A 63 6.67 -0.45 5.37
C ILE A 63 6.30 -0.84 3.94
N CYS A 64 6.97 -0.31 2.93
CA CYS A 64 6.71 -0.68 1.53
C CYS A 64 6.86 -2.20 1.33
N GLU A 65 7.92 -2.82 1.84
CA GLU A 65 8.13 -4.27 1.78
C GLU A 65 7.02 -5.07 2.49
N ALA A 66 6.56 -4.61 3.64
CA ALA A 66 5.51 -5.25 4.43
C ALA A 66 4.15 -5.22 3.73
N PHE A 67 3.85 -4.16 2.97
CA PHE A 67 2.62 -4.05 2.19
C PHE A 67 2.73 -4.69 0.81
N SER A 68 3.94 -4.92 0.30
CA SER A 68 4.17 -5.61 -0.96
C SER A 68 3.89 -7.10 -0.83
N ARG A 69 2.98 -7.66 -1.65
CA ARG A 69 2.69 -9.10 -1.64
C ARG A 69 3.86 -9.97 -2.08
N ASP A 70 4.76 -9.43 -2.90
CA ASP A 70 5.98 -10.10 -3.37
C ASP A 70 7.22 -9.78 -2.50
N GLY A 71 7.07 -8.96 -1.45
CA GLY A 71 8.17 -8.53 -0.59
C GLY A 71 9.20 -7.61 -1.25
N GLN A 72 9.02 -7.19 -2.50
CA GLN A 72 9.98 -6.32 -3.21
C GLN A 72 9.79 -4.82 -2.93
N GLY A 73 8.69 -4.46 -2.27
CA GLY A 73 8.33 -3.08 -1.92
C GLY A 73 7.53 -2.33 -2.98
N ASN A 74 7.31 -2.92 -4.16
CA ASN A 74 6.53 -2.31 -5.23
C ASN A 74 5.03 -2.56 -4.99
N LEU A 75 4.28 -1.49 -4.77
CA LEU A 75 2.88 -1.61 -4.37
C LEU A 75 1.95 -1.59 -5.58
N SER A 76 1.05 -2.58 -5.65
CA SER A 76 -0.10 -2.53 -6.54
C SER A 76 -1.16 -1.56 -6.01
N PHE A 77 -2.20 -1.27 -6.79
CA PHE A 77 -3.30 -0.43 -6.32
C PHE A 77 -4.03 -1.07 -5.13
N GLU A 78 -4.18 -2.40 -5.12
CA GLU A 78 -4.74 -3.13 -3.98
C GLU A 78 -3.86 -2.97 -2.73
N ASP A 79 -2.54 -3.15 -2.86
CA ASP A 79 -1.61 -3.00 -1.73
C ASP A 79 -1.59 -1.55 -1.22
N PHE A 80 -1.76 -0.59 -2.12
CA PHE A 80 -1.85 0.82 -1.78
C PHE A 80 -3.14 1.17 -1.04
N LEU A 81 -4.26 0.51 -1.35
CA LEU A 81 -5.51 0.62 -0.58
C LEU A 81 -5.33 0.07 0.83
N ASP A 82 -4.71 -1.11 0.96
CA ASP A 82 -4.40 -1.71 2.27
C ASP A 82 -3.49 -0.79 3.08
N PHE A 83 -2.43 -0.27 2.46
CA PHE A 83 -1.54 0.72 3.06
C PHE A 83 -2.30 1.93 3.61
N LEU A 84 -3.11 2.61 2.79
CA LEU A 84 -3.86 3.79 3.25
C LEU A 84 -4.92 3.43 4.31
N SER A 85 -5.49 2.23 4.25
CA SER A 85 -6.45 1.77 5.26
C SER A 85 -5.81 1.67 6.64
N VAL A 86 -4.59 1.14 6.74
CA VAL A 86 -3.87 0.98 8.00
C VAL A 86 -3.38 2.32 8.55
N PHE A 87 -2.97 3.22 7.66
CA PHE A 87 -2.53 4.57 8.03
C PHE A 87 -3.69 5.51 8.39
N SER A 88 -4.93 5.17 8.03
CA SER A 88 -6.11 5.93 8.43
C SER A 88 -6.30 5.94 9.95
N GLU A 89 -6.73 7.06 10.51
CA GLU A 89 -7.08 7.15 11.94
C GLU A 89 -8.19 6.17 12.32
N GLN A 90 -9.10 5.89 11.38
CA GLN A 90 -10.25 5.01 11.58
C GLN A 90 -9.90 3.51 11.58
N ALA A 91 -8.65 3.13 11.25
CA ALA A 91 -8.28 1.72 11.23
C ALA A 91 -8.31 1.10 12.65
N PRO A 92 -8.91 -0.10 12.81
CA PRO A 92 -8.91 -0.84 14.07
C PRO A 92 -7.51 -1.05 14.63
N ARG A 93 -7.37 -0.96 15.97
CA ARG A 93 -6.09 -1.11 16.67
C ARG A 93 -5.40 -2.44 16.34
N ASP A 94 -6.16 -3.54 16.27
CA ASP A 94 -5.61 -4.88 16.06
C ASP A 94 -4.90 -5.00 14.70
N ILE A 95 -5.46 -4.37 13.66
CA ILE A 95 -4.85 -4.34 12.33
C ILE A 95 -3.56 -3.51 12.34
N LYS A 96 -3.56 -2.36 13.03
CA LYS A 96 -2.35 -1.53 13.17
C LYS A 96 -1.24 -2.27 13.91
N VAL A 97 -1.58 -2.98 14.98
CA VAL A 97 -0.63 -3.79 15.76
C VAL A 97 -0.08 -4.94 14.92
N PHE A 98 -0.93 -5.64 14.16
CA PHE A 98 -0.50 -6.70 13.25
C PHE A 98 0.54 -6.20 12.24
N TYR A 99 0.29 -5.07 11.58
CA TYR A 99 1.25 -4.49 10.63
C TYR A 99 2.51 -3.94 11.30
N ALA A 100 2.38 -3.31 12.47
CA ALA A 100 3.54 -2.86 13.25
C ALA A 100 4.46 -4.03 13.60
N PHE A 101 3.88 -5.16 14.04
CA PHE A 101 4.62 -6.39 14.29
C PHE A 101 5.28 -6.93 13.02
N LYS A 102 4.54 -6.99 11.90
CA LYS A 102 5.08 -7.44 10.60
C LYS A 102 6.29 -6.61 10.14
N ILE A 103 6.21 -5.28 10.27
CA ILE A 103 7.32 -4.36 9.91
C ILE A 103 8.52 -4.60 10.83
N TYR A 104 8.29 -4.82 12.13
CA TYR A 104 9.33 -5.06 13.10
C TYR A 104 10.03 -6.41 12.89
N GLU A 105 9.28 -7.49 12.66
CA GLU A 105 9.80 -8.82 12.31
C GLU A 105 10.66 -8.79 11.05
N LEU A 106 10.23 -8.09 9.98
CA LEU A 106 11.03 -7.92 8.76
C LEU A 106 12.35 -7.15 9.03
N SER A 107 12.31 -6.19 9.95
CA SER A 107 13.50 -5.46 10.37
C SER A 107 14.48 -6.36 11.13
N PHE A 108 13.98 -7.27 11.96
CA PHE A 108 14.80 -8.21 12.73
C PHE A 108 15.37 -9.34 11.86
N ILE A 109 14.57 -9.91 10.95
CA ILE A 109 15.02 -10.97 10.03
C ILE A 109 16.15 -10.47 9.13
N THR A 110 16.11 -9.20 8.67
CA THR A 110 17.21 -8.65 7.86
C THR A 110 18.48 -8.33 8.65
N PHE A 111 18.42 -8.30 9.99
CA PHE A 111 19.60 -8.04 10.82
C PHE A 111 20.35 -9.33 11.19
N ILE A 112 19.76 -10.49 10.95
CA ILE A 112 20.32 -11.82 11.28
C ILE A 112 20.97 -12.50 10.06
N PHE A 113 20.89 -11.91 8.86
CA PHE A 113 21.59 -12.36 7.65
C PHE A 113 22.49 -11.26 7.09
#